data_AF-A0A8S3V1E2-F1
#
_entry.id   AF-A0A8S3V1E2-F1
#
_cell.length_a   1.000
_cell.length_b   1.000
_cell.length_c   1.000
_cell.angle_alpha   90.00
_cell.angle_beta   90.00
_cell.angle_gamma   90.00
#
_symmetry.space_group_name_H-M   'P 1'
#
loop_
_entity.id
_entity.type
_entity.pdbx_description
1 polymer ?
#
loop_
_entity_poly.entity_id
_entity_poly.type
_entity_poly.pdbx_seq_one_letter_code
_entity_poly.pdbx_strand_id
1 'polypeptide(L)'
;MYKFLIKTSSPRPPLLPKTDNPAFQSANTEVENILVDNSPVGKGGTKRKRGNYNNYSPEVRAKMAKYAIENGVQNTARKFTTDLGSPVNESTIRSIKSSYMRRGLHKQFENAAELPKKDRGRPLLLGKYDAELLDYIKSIREFGGIVNNQIVISSAKGILKYHDSELLETLDLTKTWAESVLHRLEN
;
A
#
# COMPACT_ATOMS: atom_id res chain seq x y z
N MET A 1 28.09 3.77 -37.44
CA MET A 1 26.68 3.36 -37.60
C MET A 1 26.66 1.83 -37.70
N TYR A 2 26.35 1.11 -36.62
CA TYR A 2 26.39 -0.36 -36.60
C TYR A 2 25.09 -0.92 -36.03
N LYS A 3 24.44 -1.83 -36.78
CA LYS A 3 23.23 -2.55 -36.36
C LYS A 3 23.63 -3.73 -35.47
N PHE A 4 23.11 -3.78 -34.24
CA PHE A 4 23.18 -4.99 -33.42
C PHE A 4 22.09 -5.98 -33.83
N LEU A 5 22.50 -7.19 -34.21
CA LEU A 5 21.62 -8.34 -34.39
C LEU A 5 21.27 -8.90 -32.99
N ILE A 6 20.02 -8.75 -32.57
CA ILE A 6 19.52 -9.38 -31.34
C ILE A 6 19.25 -10.86 -31.64
N LYS A 7 20.09 -11.74 -31.12
CA LYS A 7 19.90 -13.19 -31.19
C LYS A 7 18.87 -13.58 -30.12
N THR A 8 17.68 -14.00 -30.53
CA THR A 8 16.61 -14.44 -29.62
C THR A 8 16.97 -15.78 -28.99
N SER A 9 17.42 -15.78 -27.74
CA SER A 9 17.46 -16.99 -26.91
C SER A 9 16.14 -17.18 -26.18
N SER A 10 15.54 -18.37 -26.27
CA SER A 10 14.33 -18.75 -25.53
C SER A 10 14.45 -18.46 -24.03
N PRO A 11 13.34 -18.15 -23.32
CA PRO A 11 13.37 -17.94 -21.89
C PRO A 11 13.83 -19.23 -21.18
N ARG A 12 14.95 -19.14 -20.45
CA ARG A 12 15.38 -20.18 -19.52
C ARG A 12 14.44 -20.16 -18.31
N PRO A 13 13.95 -21.30 -17.80
CA PRO A 13 13.11 -21.32 -16.61
C PRO A 13 13.85 -20.73 -15.40
N PRO A 14 13.15 -20.04 -14.49
CA PRO A 14 13.76 -19.48 -13.27
C PRO A 14 14.27 -20.60 -12.36
N LEU A 15 15.40 -20.37 -11.71
CA LEU A 15 15.94 -21.30 -10.73
C LEU A 15 15.11 -21.23 -9.44
N LEU A 16 14.32 -22.27 -9.18
CA LEU A 16 13.48 -22.38 -7.99
C LEU A 16 14.30 -22.80 -6.76
N PRO A 17 14.02 -22.27 -5.57
CA PRO A 17 14.71 -22.65 -4.35
C PRO A 17 14.38 -24.10 -3.97
N LYS A 18 15.42 -24.92 -3.78
CA LYS A 18 15.30 -26.29 -3.26
C LYS A 18 15.25 -26.21 -1.73
N THR A 19 14.10 -26.52 -1.14
CA THR A 19 13.91 -26.46 0.31
C THR A 19 13.02 -27.61 0.80
N ASP A 20 13.21 -27.99 2.05
CA ASP A 20 12.41 -29.02 2.71
C ASP A 20 11.05 -28.48 3.23
N ASN A 21 10.76 -27.18 3.02
CA ASN A 21 9.49 -26.58 3.43
C ASN A 21 8.37 -26.97 2.43
N PRO A 22 7.31 -27.68 2.86
CA PRO A 22 6.23 -28.11 1.97
C PRO A 22 5.45 -26.93 1.33
N ALA A 23 5.39 -25.76 1.98
CA ALA A 23 4.75 -24.57 1.41
C ALA A 23 5.49 -24.06 0.17
N PHE A 24 6.84 -24.10 0.19
CA PHE A 24 7.67 -23.65 -0.93
C PHE A 24 7.66 -24.68 -2.07
N GLN A 25 7.57 -25.98 -1.74
CA GLN A 25 7.36 -27.03 -2.74
C GLN A 25 6.02 -26.84 -3.49
N SER A 26 4.93 -26.51 -2.79
CA SER A 26 3.65 -26.21 -3.44
C SER A 26 3.70 -24.93 -4.29
N ALA A 27 4.45 -23.90 -3.88
CA ALA A 27 4.62 -22.69 -4.66
C ALA A 27 5.43 -22.92 -5.95
N ASN A 28 6.44 -23.79 -5.89
CA ASN A 28 7.27 -24.17 -7.05
C ASN A 28 6.43 -24.82 -8.16
N THR A 29 5.55 -25.77 -7.84
CA THR A 29 4.68 -26.45 -8.82
C THR A 29 3.76 -25.48 -9.60
N GLU A 30 3.19 -24.48 -8.91
CA GLU A 30 2.29 -23.50 -9.54
C GLU A 30 3.03 -22.53 -10.49
N VAL A 31 4.31 -22.24 -10.22
CA VAL A 31 5.12 -21.35 -11.08
C VAL A 31 5.44 -21.99 -12.43
N GLU A 32 5.65 -23.31 -12.47
CA GLU A 32 5.94 -24.04 -13.71
C GLU A 32 4.75 -24.02 -14.69
N ASN A 33 3.52 -24.23 -14.18
CA ASN A 33 2.30 -24.26 -15.00
C ASN A 33 2.00 -22.92 -15.70
N ILE A 34 2.32 -21.79 -15.07
CA ILE A 34 1.93 -20.45 -15.55
C ILE A 34 2.85 -19.93 -16.67
N LEU A 35 4.07 -20.47 -16.80
CA LEU A 35 5.06 -20.03 -17.80
C LEU A 35 4.68 -20.38 -19.25
N VAL A 36 3.65 -21.21 -19.46
CA VAL A 36 3.23 -21.69 -20.78
C VAL A 36 2.40 -20.65 -21.56
N ASP A 37 1.66 -19.76 -20.88
CA ASP A 37 0.32 -19.42 -21.40
C ASP A 37 -0.03 -17.92 -21.61
N ASN A 38 0.91 -16.96 -21.48
CA ASN A 38 0.54 -15.52 -21.46
C ASN A 38 1.43 -14.52 -22.20
N SER A 39 0.86 -13.86 -23.22
CA SER A 39 1.36 -12.64 -23.89
C SER A 39 0.38 -11.45 -23.73
N PRO A 40 0.82 -10.20 -23.45
CA PRO A 40 -0.08 -9.15 -22.96
C PRO A 40 -0.47 -8.03 -23.95
N VAL A 41 -1.68 -7.47 -23.75
CA VAL A 41 -2.19 -6.18 -24.27
C VAL A 41 -3.06 -5.55 -23.16
N GLY A 42 -3.18 -4.23 -22.93
CA GLY A 42 -2.59 -3.04 -23.57
C GLY A 42 -2.43 -1.89 -22.55
N LYS A 43 -2.78 -0.63 -22.88
CA LYS A 43 -2.77 0.52 -21.93
C LYS A 43 -3.91 1.53 -22.16
N GLY A 44 -4.38 2.17 -21.08
CA GLY A 44 -5.41 3.25 -21.09
C GLY A 44 -4.84 4.66 -20.81
N GLY A 45 -5.60 5.70 -21.18
CA GLY A 45 -5.14 7.10 -21.25
C GLY A 45 -5.04 7.88 -19.92
N THR A 46 -4.29 9.00 -19.97
CA THR A 46 -3.88 9.80 -18.81
C THR A 46 -4.92 10.81 -18.31
N LYS A 47 -5.26 10.73 -17.01
CA LYS A 47 -6.10 11.73 -16.31
C LYS A 47 -5.25 12.91 -15.79
N ARG A 48 -5.85 14.11 -15.67
CA ARG A 48 -5.19 15.31 -15.11
C ARG A 48 -4.72 15.06 -13.67
N LYS A 49 -3.50 15.48 -13.34
CA LYS A 49 -2.93 15.34 -11.98
C LYS A 49 -3.68 16.26 -10.99
N ARG A 50 -4.01 15.70 -9.83
CA ARG A 50 -4.67 16.41 -8.72
C ARG A 50 -3.67 17.31 -8.00
N GLY A 51 -4.11 18.48 -7.52
CA GLY A 51 -3.24 19.41 -6.77
C GLY A 51 -2.71 18.84 -5.46
N ASN A 52 -1.60 19.39 -4.97
CA ASN A 52 -0.95 18.94 -3.74
C ASN A 52 -1.80 19.28 -2.50
N TYR A 53 -1.82 18.40 -1.50
CA TYR A 53 -2.58 18.58 -0.26
C TYR A 53 -1.65 18.97 0.90
N ASN A 54 -1.97 20.05 1.62
CA ASN A 54 -1.20 20.50 2.77
C ASN A 54 -1.10 19.40 3.85
N ASN A 55 0.14 19.04 4.20
CA ASN A 55 0.43 17.92 5.10
C ASN A 55 0.71 18.41 6.54
N TYR A 56 -0.33 18.76 7.30
CA TYR A 56 -0.18 19.19 8.70
C TYR A 56 0.29 18.06 9.64
N SER A 57 1.19 18.37 10.58
CA SER A 57 1.68 17.46 11.63
C SER A 57 0.59 17.10 12.65
N PRO A 58 0.76 16.02 13.45
CA PRO A 58 -0.20 15.66 14.50
C PRO A 58 -0.48 16.78 15.51
N GLU A 59 0.57 17.47 15.97
CA GLU A 59 0.51 18.61 16.91
C GLU A 59 -0.28 19.79 16.34
N VAL A 60 0.06 20.24 15.12
CA VAL A 60 -0.63 21.37 14.46
C VAL A 60 -2.11 21.05 14.27
N ARG A 61 -2.45 19.78 13.97
CA ARG A 61 -3.85 19.34 13.88
C ARG A 61 -4.57 19.36 15.24
N ALA A 62 -3.89 19.01 16.34
CA ALA A 62 -4.46 19.15 17.69
C ALA A 62 -4.66 20.64 18.04
N LYS A 63 -3.66 21.50 17.78
CA LYS A 63 -3.74 22.95 18.00
C LYS A 63 -4.89 23.61 17.21
N MET A 64 -5.06 23.24 15.94
CA MET A 64 -6.20 23.63 15.10
C MET A 64 -7.53 23.15 15.68
N ALA A 65 -7.60 21.92 16.18
CA ALA A 65 -8.83 21.37 16.74
C ALA A 65 -9.26 22.08 18.03
N LYS A 66 -8.33 22.29 18.98
CA LYS A 66 -8.58 23.03 20.23
C LYS A 66 -9.06 24.45 19.92
N TYR A 67 -8.30 25.19 19.11
CA TYR A 67 -8.68 26.56 18.72
C TYR A 67 -10.02 26.65 17.97
N ALA A 68 -10.37 25.65 17.15
CA ALA A 68 -11.67 25.58 16.47
C ALA A 68 -12.85 25.17 17.36
N ILE A 69 -12.60 24.61 18.54
CA ILE A 69 -13.62 24.37 19.57
C ILE A 69 -13.95 25.70 20.26
N GLU A 70 -12.93 26.45 20.67
CA GLU A 70 -13.04 27.73 21.39
C GLU A 70 -13.50 28.90 20.50
N ASN A 71 -12.83 29.12 19.37
CA ASN A 71 -12.91 30.36 18.58
C ASN A 71 -13.68 30.20 17.25
N GLY A 72 -14.16 28.99 16.96
CA GLY A 72 -14.88 28.66 15.73
C GLY A 72 -14.00 28.41 14.50
N VAL A 73 -14.58 27.76 13.50
CA VAL A 73 -13.88 27.23 12.31
C VAL A 73 -13.27 28.33 11.45
N GLN A 74 -14.02 29.41 11.17
CA GLN A 74 -13.61 30.48 10.27
C GLN A 74 -12.45 31.30 10.83
N ASN A 75 -12.47 31.63 12.12
CA ASN A 75 -11.37 32.32 12.80
C ASN A 75 -10.12 31.44 12.84
N THR A 76 -10.29 30.14 13.05
CA THR A 76 -9.19 29.16 12.96
C THR A 76 -8.59 29.14 11.54
N ALA A 77 -9.42 29.15 10.50
CA ALA A 77 -8.95 29.15 9.11
C ALA A 77 -8.09 30.37 8.79
N ARG A 78 -8.53 31.55 9.21
CA ARG A 78 -7.78 32.81 9.04
C ARG A 78 -6.47 32.78 9.81
N LYS A 79 -6.50 32.48 11.12
CA LYS A 79 -5.31 32.44 11.97
C LYS A 79 -4.26 31.46 11.45
N PHE A 80 -4.63 30.19 11.23
CA PHE A 80 -3.67 29.18 10.80
C PHE A 80 -3.22 29.34 9.34
N THR A 81 -3.97 30.06 8.50
CA THR A 81 -3.46 30.45 7.16
C THR A 81 -2.31 31.45 7.28
N THR A 82 -2.41 32.40 8.22
CA THR A 82 -1.33 33.33 8.55
C THR A 82 -0.16 32.61 9.21
N ASP A 83 -0.41 31.84 10.28
CA ASP A 83 0.62 31.17 11.09
C ASP A 83 1.45 30.13 10.29
N LEU A 84 0.87 29.50 9.25
CA LEU A 84 1.51 28.46 8.44
C LEU A 84 1.92 28.91 7.03
N GLY A 85 1.74 30.19 6.69
CA GLY A 85 2.03 30.74 5.36
C GLY A 85 1.34 30.02 4.20
N SER A 86 0.27 29.25 4.46
CA SER A 86 -0.36 28.36 3.48
C SER A 86 -1.88 28.30 3.70
N PRO A 87 -2.70 28.32 2.64
CA PRO A 87 -4.15 28.46 2.76
C PRO A 87 -4.80 27.22 3.40
N VAL A 88 -5.33 27.39 4.62
CA VAL A 88 -6.03 26.35 5.36
C VAL A 88 -7.53 26.43 5.07
N ASN A 89 -8.00 25.59 4.14
CA ASN A 89 -9.42 25.55 3.77
C ASN A 89 -10.30 25.09 4.96
N GLU A 90 -11.42 25.78 5.21
CA GLU A 90 -12.32 25.53 6.35
C GLU A 90 -12.82 24.09 6.44
N SER A 91 -13.04 23.44 5.30
CA SER A 91 -13.42 22.02 5.19
C SER A 91 -12.41 21.10 5.89
N THR A 92 -11.13 21.47 5.85
CA THR A 92 -10.04 20.77 6.55
C THR A 92 -10.17 20.94 8.06
N ILE A 93 -10.46 22.16 8.54
CA ILE A 93 -10.63 22.43 9.96
C ILE A 93 -11.89 21.77 10.50
N ARG A 94 -13.01 21.77 9.75
CA ARG A 94 -14.21 20.98 10.08
C ARG A 94 -13.85 19.50 10.23
N SER A 95 -13.13 18.92 9.27
CA SER A 95 -12.67 17.52 9.33
C SER A 95 -11.75 17.23 10.54
N ILE A 96 -10.81 18.13 10.83
CA ILE A 96 -9.89 18.04 11.98
C ILE A 96 -10.67 18.11 13.31
N LYS A 97 -11.56 19.10 13.48
CA LYS A 97 -12.42 19.26 14.66
C LYS A 97 -13.30 18.02 14.88
N SER A 98 -13.99 17.53 13.85
CA SER A 98 -14.81 16.32 13.94
C SER A 98 -13.98 15.07 14.27
N SER A 99 -12.76 14.95 13.73
CA SER A 99 -11.84 13.85 14.07
C SER A 99 -11.35 13.90 15.53
N TYR A 100 -11.14 15.11 16.07
CA TYR A 100 -10.71 15.33 17.45
C TYR A 100 -11.85 15.05 18.43
N MET A 101 -13.06 15.56 18.15
CA MET A 101 -14.24 15.33 18.99
C MET A 101 -14.63 13.85 19.02
N ARG A 102 -14.58 13.14 17.87
CA ARG A 102 -14.87 11.69 17.76
C ARG A 102 -13.94 10.82 18.60
N ARG A 103 -12.69 11.22 18.79
CA ARG A 103 -11.71 10.49 19.63
C ARG A 103 -11.85 10.76 21.13
N GLY A 104 -12.86 11.52 21.56
CA GLY A 104 -13.06 11.87 22.98
C GLY A 104 -12.07 12.90 23.53
N LEU A 105 -11.09 13.35 22.73
CA LEU A 105 -10.00 14.27 23.10
C LEU A 105 -10.48 15.67 23.54
N HIS A 106 -11.77 15.98 23.35
CA HIS A 106 -12.40 17.19 23.86
C HIS A 106 -12.85 17.07 25.33
N LYS A 107 -12.90 15.87 25.92
CA LYS A 107 -13.18 15.66 27.34
C LYS A 107 -11.91 15.64 28.19
N GLN A 108 -10.80 15.19 27.60
CA GLN A 108 -9.44 15.27 28.15
C GLN A 108 -8.82 16.62 27.77
N PHE A 109 -9.36 17.72 28.31
CA PHE A 109 -9.11 19.09 27.82
C PHE A 109 -7.61 19.48 27.72
N GLU A 110 -6.75 18.91 28.57
CA GLU A 110 -5.33 19.24 28.61
C GLU A 110 -4.46 18.34 27.70
N ASN A 111 -4.51 17.01 27.85
CA ASN A 111 -3.41 16.12 27.43
C ASN A 111 -3.42 15.60 25.98
N ALA A 112 -4.37 16.02 25.14
CA ALA A 112 -4.35 15.69 23.71
C ALA A 112 -3.33 16.55 22.93
N ALA A 113 -2.04 16.31 23.15
CA ALA A 113 -0.94 17.01 22.48
C ALA A 113 -0.91 16.76 20.96
N GLU A 114 -1.30 15.55 20.53
CA GLU A 114 -1.23 15.11 19.15
C GLU A 114 -2.56 14.58 18.61
N LEU A 115 -2.88 14.95 17.37
CA LEU A 115 -3.93 14.32 16.58
C LEU A 115 -3.31 13.59 15.38
N PRO A 116 -2.85 12.33 15.51
CA PRO A 116 -2.31 11.57 14.39
C PRO A 116 -3.37 11.42 13.28
N LYS A 117 -2.92 11.35 12.03
CA LYS A 117 -3.83 11.09 10.89
C LYS A 117 -4.41 9.68 11.04
N LYS A 118 -5.60 9.45 10.47
CA LYS A 118 -6.04 8.08 10.21
C LYS A 118 -5.22 7.60 9.03
N ASP A 119 -4.71 6.37 9.10
CA ASP A 119 -4.01 5.73 8.00
C ASP A 119 -4.87 5.75 6.74
N ARG A 120 -4.23 6.14 5.63
CA ARG A 120 -4.89 6.36 4.35
C ARG A 120 -4.51 5.22 3.42
N GLY A 121 -5.51 4.47 2.99
CA GLY A 121 -5.33 3.39 2.01
C GLY A 121 -6.61 2.59 1.85
N ARG A 122 -6.64 1.75 0.81
CA ARG A 122 -7.50 0.57 0.82
C ARG A 122 -6.91 -0.40 1.85
N PRO A 123 -7.72 -1.12 2.66
CA PRO A 123 -7.19 -2.19 3.51
C PRO A 123 -6.41 -3.21 2.66
N LEU A 124 -5.36 -3.80 3.25
CA LEU A 124 -4.57 -4.84 2.61
C LEU A 124 -5.45 -6.04 2.29
N LEU A 125 -5.33 -6.58 1.09
CA LEU A 125 -6.22 -7.64 0.60
C LEU A 125 -6.09 -8.92 1.45
N LEU A 126 -4.86 -9.27 1.87
CA LEU A 126 -4.56 -10.42 2.71
C LEU A 126 -4.68 -10.12 4.23
N GLY A 127 -4.99 -8.89 4.61
CA GLY A 127 -5.04 -8.47 6.01
C GLY A 127 -3.75 -8.78 6.77
N LYS A 128 -3.83 -9.71 7.73
CA LYS A 128 -2.71 -10.14 8.60
C LYS A 128 -1.63 -10.96 7.86
N TYR A 129 -1.99 -11.68 6.80
CA TYR A 129 -1.07 -12.55 6.04
C TYR A 129 -0.19 -11.77 5.05
N ASP A 130 -0.44 -10.46 4.86
CA ASP A 130 0.33 -9.61 3.94
C ASP A 130 1.80 -9.46 4.40
N ALA A 131 2.06 -9.45 5.72
CA ALA A 131 3.41 -9.37 6.27
C ALA A 131 4.27 -10.60 5.93
N GLU A 132 3.72 -11.80 6.15
CA GLU A 132 4.37 -13.08 5.85
C GLU A 132 4.64 -13.24 4.34
N LEU A 133 3.69 -12.81 3.50
CA LEU A 133 3.89 -12.74 2.05
C LEU A 133 5.06 -11.82 1.68
N LEU A 134 5.14 -10.62 2.28
CA LEU A 134 6.21 -9.67 2.01
C LEU A 134 7.57 -10.23 2.45
N ASP A 135 7.66 -10.88 3.60
CA ASP A 135 8.91 -11.45 4.12
C ASP A 135 9.38 -12.65 3.29
N TYR A 136 8.46 -13.51 2.81
CA TYR A 136 8.79 -14.54 1.84
C TYR A 136 9.33 -13.96 0.54
N ILE A 137 8.69 -12.92 -0.02
CA ILE A 137 9.15 -12.28 -1.26
C ILE A 137 10.51 -11.59 -1.07
N LYS A 138 10.79 -10.99 0.09
CA LYS A 138 12.12 -10.44 0.42
C LYS A 138 13.19 -11.54 0.39
N SER A 139 12.93 -12.69 1.01
CA SER A 139 13.87 -13.81 1.00
C SER A 139 14.22 -14.25 -0.43
N ILE A 140 13.24 -14.33 -1.34
CA ILE A 140 13.48 -14.63 -2.75
C ILE A 140 14.41 -13.59 -3.39
N ARG A 141 14.23 -12.29 -3.13
CA ARG A 141 15.12 -11.23 -3.63
C ARG A 141 16.52 -11.31 -3.04
N GLU A 142 16.65 -11.62 -1.75
CA GLU A 142 17.94 -11.78 -1.05
C GLU A 142 18.77 -12.95 -1.62
N PHE A 143 18.12 -14.06 -1.98
CA PHE A 143 18.76 -15.18 -2.68
C PHE A 143 19.00 -14.93 -4.19
N GLY A 144 18.76 -13.71 -4.69
CA GLY A 144 18.96 -13.34 -6.10
C GLY A 144 17.87 -13.86 -7.05
N GLY A 145 16.74 -14.32 -6.52
CA GLY A 145 15.60 -14.80 -7.28
C GLY A 145 14.82 -13.66 -7.96
N ILE A 146 14.39 -13.89 -9.20
CA ILE A 146 13.53 -12.96 -9.93
C ILE A 146 12.10 -13.06 -9.39
N VAL A 147 11.59 -11.98 -8.79
CA VAL A 147 10.19 -11.90 -8.37
C VAL A 147 9.35 -11.24 -9.45
N ASN A 148 8.32 -11.93 -9.93
CA ASN A 148 7.32 -11.41 -10.85
C ASN A 148 5.91 -11.46 -10.22
N ASN A 149 4.92 -10.85 -10.88
CA ASN A 149 3.54 -10.81 -10.38
C ASN A 149 2.94 -12.21 -10.11
N GLN A 150 3.32 -13.22 -10.89
CA GLN A 150 2.79 -14.58 -10.74
C GLN A 150 3.38 -15.27 -9.50
N ILE A 151 4.67 -15.09 -9.23
CA ILE A 151 5.30 -15.56 -8.00
C ILE A 151 4.60 -14.95 -6.78
N VAL A 152 4.26 -13.65 -6.80
CA VAL A 152 3.48 -13.01 -5.73
C VAL A 152 2.09 -13.64 -5.56
N ILE A 153 1.36 -13.91 -6.65
CA ILE A 153 0.04 -14.55 -6.61
C ILE A 153 0.13 -15.98 -6.08
N SER A 154 1.04 -16.81 -6.61
CA SER A 154 1.22 -18.20 -6.18
C SER A 154 1.67 -18.29 -4.72
N SER A 155 2.55 -17.39 -4.28
CA SER A 155 2.98 -17.28 -2.87
C SER A 155 1.79 -16.98 -1.95
N ALA A 156 0.96 -16.00 -2.32
CA ALA A 156 -0.24 -15.64 -1.58
C ALA A 156 -1.26 -16.79 -1.52
N LYS A 157 -1.47 -17.49 -2.64
CA LYS A 157 -2.30 -18.70 -2.66
C LYS A 157 -1.77 -19.78 -1.72
N GLY A 158 -0.45 -20.00 -1.68
CA GLY A 158 0.19 -20.97 -0.78
C GLY A 158 -0.02 -20.64 0.70
N ILE A 159 0.23 -19.39 1.09
CA ILE A 159 0.04 -18.90 2.47
C ILE A 159 -1.44 -18.98 2.89
N LEU A 160 -2.36 -18.54 2.03
CA LEU A 160 -3.81 -18.65 2.29
C LEU A 160 -4.26 -20.11 2.38
N LYS A 161 -3.80 -20.99 1.49
CA LYS A 161 -4.12 -22.44 1.53
C LYS A 161 -3.67 -23.11 2.84
N TYR A 162 -2.60 -22.63 3.47
CA TYR A 162 -2.12 -23.15 4.74
C TYR A 162 -2.91 -22.62 5.95
N HIS A 163 -3.27 -21.34 5.96
CA HIS A 163 -3.91 -20.71 7.12
C HIS A 163 -5.45 -20.63 7.06
N ASP A 164 -6.02 -20.45 5.87
CA ASP A 164 -7.39 -19.98 5.68
C ASP A 164 -7.88 -20.29 4.25
N SER A 165 -8.28 -21.54 4.00
CA SER A 165 -8.75 -21.98 2.68
C SER A 165 -10.08 -21.33 2.26
N GLU A 166 -10.92 -20.90 3.21
CA GLU A 166 -12.18 -20.20 2.92
C GLU A 166 -11.90 -18.78 2.39
N LEU A 167 -10.90 -18.10 2.97
CA LEU A 167 -10.42 -16.81 2.45
C LEU A 167 -9.77 -16.94 1.06
N LEU A 168 -9.20 -18.10 0.70
CA LEU A 168 -8.66 -18.34 -0.64
C LEU A 168 -9.77 -18.43 -1.71
N GLU A 169 -10.86 -19.13 -1.43
CA GLU A 169 -11.97 -19.32 -2.39
C GLU A 169 -12.75 -18.03 -2.68
N THR A 170 -12.79 -17.11 -1.71
CA THR A 170 -13.55 -15.85 -1.80
C THR A 170 -12.79 -14.68 -2.45
N LEU A 171 -11.48 -14.83 -2.70
CA LEU A 171 -10.58 -13.69 -2.88
C LEU A 171 -9.83 -13.71 -4.21
N ASP A 172 -10.21 -12.78 -5.11
CA ASP A 172 -9.62 -12.64 -6.44
C ASP A 172 -8.23 -11.96 -6.41
N LEU A 173 -7.18 -12.78 -6.45
CA LEU A 173 -5.77 -12.38 -6.51
C LEU A 173 -5.37 -11.90 -7.91
N THR A 174 -5.86 -10.71 -8.29
CA THR A 174 -5.59 -10.08 -9.58
C THR A 174 -4.12 -9.66 -9.78
N LYS A 175 -3.69 -9.60 -11.05
CA LYS A 175 -2.37 -9.07 -11.46
C LYS A 175 -2.07 -7.68 -10.92
N THR A 176 -3.06 -6.78 -10.89
CA THR A 176 -2.89 -5.39 -10.42
C THR A 176 -2.74 -5.30 -8.90
N TRP A 177 -3.31 -6.26 -8.14
CA TRP A 177 -2.99 -6.41 -6.72
C TRP A 177 -1.54 -6.85 -6.53
N ALA A 178 -1.04 -7.81 -7.33
CA ALA A 178 0.35 -8.26 -7.24
C ALA A 178 1.37 -7.15 -7.57
N GLU A 179 1.10 -6.32 -8.57
CA GLU A 179 1.89 -5.11 -8.88
C GLU A 179 1.92 -4.13 -7.69
N SER A 180 0.79 -3.99 -6.97
CA SER A 180 0.72 -3.20 -5.74
C SER A 180 1.55 -3.79 -4.60
N VAL A 181 1.69 -5.12 -4.50
CA VAL A 181 2.61 -5.75 -3.52
C VAL A 181 4.06 -5.46 -3.87
N LEU A 182 4.45 -5.63 -5.14
CA LEU A 182 5.83 -5.36 -5.59
C LEU A 182 6.23 -3.90 -5.38
N HIS A 183 5.36 -2.95 -5.68
CA HIS A 183 5.63 -1.54 -5.41
C HIS A 183 5.75 -1.22 -3.90
N ARG A 184 5.16 -2.00 -2.99
CA ARG A 184 5.39 -1.86 -1.53
C ARG A 184 6.74 -2.43 -1.06
N LEU A 185 7.45 -3.17 -1.92
CA LEU A 185 8.81 -3.68 -1.66
C LEU A 185 9.90 -2.82 -2.32
N GLU A 186 9.52 -1.77 -3.04
CA GLU A 186 10.41 -0.90 -3.82
C GLU A 186 10.41 0.57 -3.33
N ASN A 187 9.59 0.89 -2.32
CA ASN A 187 9.52 2.19 -1.65
C ASN A 187 9.78 2.00 -0.14
#